data_AF-A0A0N5DAE4-F1
#
_entry.id   AF-A0A0N5DAE4-F1
#
_cell.length_a   1.000
_cell.length_b   1.000
_cell.length_c   1.000
_cell.angle_alpha   90.00
_cell.angle_beta   90.00
_cell.angle_gamma   90.00
#
_symmetry.space_group_name_H-M   'P 1'
#
loop_
_entity.id
_entity.type
_entity.pdbx_description
1 polymer ?
#
loop_
_entity_poly.entity_id
_entity_poly.type
_entity_poly.pdbx_seq_one_letter_code
_entity_poly.pdbx_strand_id
1 'polypeptide(L)' 'MIFETFYQIFGDCCQLDEHCGITWTPICDQQGNVYQNQCHFDKENCILNKKNSITLRPTDCRELGTPKIADYGN' A
#
# COMPACT_ATOMS: atom_id res chain seq x y z
N MET A 1 1.54 -38.92 -8.41
CA MET A 1 2.36 -38.30 -7.35
C MET A 1 3.34 -37.36 -8.02
N ILE A 2 2.97 -36.08 -8.01
CA ILE A 2 3.81 -34.91 -7.75
C ILE A 2 5.12 -34.80 -8.53
N PHE A 3 5.07 -34.12 -9.68
CA PHE A 3 6.11 -33.13 -10.00
C PHE A 3 5.37 -31.81 -10.21
N GLU A 4 5.36 -30.98 -9.17
CA GLU A 4 4.80 -29.62 -9.09
C GLU A 4 5.46 -28.71 -10.15
N THR A 5 5.10 -28.88 -11.42
CA THR A 5 5.52 -28.01 -12.51
C THR A 5 4.64 -26.77 -12.57
N PHE A 6 4.73 -25.89 -11.56
CA PHE A 6 4.32 -24.49 -11.67
C PHE A 6 5.23 -23.60 -10.80
N TYR A 7 6.53 -23.81 -10.91
CA TYR A 7 7.57 -22.97 -10.31
C TYR A 7 7.79 -21.67 -11.11
N GLN A 8 6.71 -20.94 -11.39
CA GLN A 8 6.81 -19.59 -11.94
C GLN A 8 5.59 -18.72 -11.59
N ILE A 9 5.34 -18.50 -10.30
CA ILE A 9 4.67 -17.27 -9.83
C ILE A 9 5.79 -16.21 -9.72
N PHE A 10 6.35 -15.78 -10.85
CA PHE A 10 7.45 -14.82 -10.87
C PHE A 10 6.90 -13.39 -10.87
N GLY A 11 7.15 -12.69 -9.77
CA GLY A 11 6.96 -11.24 -9.62
C GLY A 11 6.23 -10.95 -8.32
N ASP A 12 6.97 -10.51 -7.30
CA ASP A 12 6.36 -10.15 -6.02
C ASP A 12 5.33 -9.04 -6.26
N CYS A 13 4.17 -9.20 -5.64
CA CYS A 13 3.11 -8.22 -5.74
C CYS A 13 3.62 -6.90 -5.15
N CYS A 14 3.79 -5.88 -6.01
CA CYS A 14 4.19 -4.53 -5.61
C CYS A 14 5.60 -4.46 -5.03
N GLN A 15 6.61 -4.71 -5.89
CA GLN A 15 8.04 -4.47 -5.63
C GLN A 15 8.37 -2.97 -5.57
N LEU A 16 7.76 -2.27 -4.61
CA LEU A 16 8.40 -1.09 -4.03
C LEU A 16 9.43 -1.61 -3.03
N ASP A 17 10.52 -0.86 -2.79
CA ASP A 17 11.58 -1.26 -1.85
C ASP A 17 10.98 -2.03 -0.66
N GLU A 18 11.40 -3.27 -0.43
CA GLU A 18 10.81 -4.16 0.59
C GLU A 18 10.75 -3.49 1.97
N HIS A 19 11.57 -2.46 2.17
CA HIS A 19 11.69 -1.68 3.38
C HIS A 19 11.33 -0.22 3.10
N CYS A 20 10.07 0.15 3.33
CA CYS A 20 9.70 1.55 3.44
C CYS A 20 10.35 2.17 4.69
N GLY A 21 10.99 3.33 4.52
CA GLY A 21 11.61 4.06 5.63
C GLY A 21 10.59 4.50 6.69
N ILE A 22 11.10 4.86 7.87
CA ILE A 22 10.27 5.34 9.00
C ILE A 22 10.06 6.86 9.03
N THR A 23 10.54 7.58 8.00
CA THR A 23 10.35 9.04 7.91
C THR A 23 8.87 9.40 7.90
N TRP A 24 8.50 10.37 8.74
CA TRP A 24 7.12 10.86 8.86
C TRP A 24 6.86 12.03 7.91
N THR A 25 6.26 11.72 6.76
CA THR A 25 5.80 12.68 5.75
C THR A 25 4.40 12.25 5.31
N PRO A 26 3.36 12.52 6.12
CA PRO A 26 2.08 11.85 6.01
C PRO A 26 1.34 12.19 4.72
N ILE A 27 0.71 11.17 4.13
CA ILE A 27 -0.16 11.30 2.96
C ILE A 27 -1.53 10.77 3.37
N CYS A 28 -2.59 11.50 3.05
CA CYS A 28 -3.94 11.06 3.32
C CYS A 28 -4.66 10.61 2.06
N ASP A 29 -5.58 9.66 2.16
CA ASP A 29 -6.47 9.28 1.06
C ASP A 29 -7.92 9.74 1.29
N GLN A 30 -8.75 9.62 0.25
CA GLN A 30 -10.18 9.93 0.33
C GLN A 30 -10.99 8.97 1.20
N GLN A 31 -10.41 7.84 1.62
CA GLN A 31 -11.02 6.85 2.50
C GLN A 31 -10.77 7.17 3.99
N GLY A 32 -9.97 8.20 4.27
CA GLY A 32 -9.66 8.65 5.62
C GLY A 32 -8.44 7.95 6.22
N ASN A 33 -7.60 7.31 5.42
CA ASN A 33 -6.36 6.69 5.89
C ASN A 33 -5.17 7.65 5.78
N VAL A 34 -4.22 7.51 6.71
CA VAL A 34 -2.93 8.22 6.73
C VAL A 34 -1.81 7.23 6.52
N TYR A 35 -1.04 7.48 5.47
CA TYR A 35 0.16 6.76 5.11
C TYR A 35 1.37 7.52 5.64
N GLN A 36 2.29 6.83 6.31
CA GLN A 36 3.43 7.43 7.01
C GLN A 36 4.36 8.19 6.05
N ASN A 37 4.50 7.69 4.82
CA ASN A 37 5.21 8.36 3.73
C ASN A 37 4.75 7.82 2.36
N GLN A 38 5.32 8.37 1.30
CA GLN A 38 5.03 8.02 -0.10
C GLN A 38 5.24 6.53 -0.40
N CYS A 39 6.28 5.91 0.16
CA CYS A 39 6.54 4.47 -0.05
C CYS A 39 5.36 3.62 0.47
N HIS A 40 4.91 3.91 1.70
CA HIS A 40 3.77 3.22 2.29
C HIS A 40 2.46 3.46 1.52
N PHE A 41 2.24 4.68 1.03
CA PHE A 41 1.08 5.02 0.19
C PHE A 41 1.09 4.23 -1.13
N ASP A 42 2.22 4.24 -1.84
CA ASP A 42 2.35 3.58 -3.14
C ASP A 42 2.23 2.06 -3.01
N LYS A 43 2.75 1.50 -1.90
CA LYS A 43 2.67 0.07 -1.61
C LYS A 43 1.23 -0.36 -1.45
N GLU A 44 0.48 0.32 -0.60
CA GLU A 44 -0.93 0.00 -0.39
C GLU A 44 -1.75 0.25 -1.65
N ASN A 45 -1.50 1.36 -2.37
CA ASN A 45 -2.19 1.65 -3.63
C ASN A 45 -1.99 0.53 -4.65
N CYS A 46 -0.76 0.05 -4.82
CA CYS A 46 -0.48 -1.07 -5.72
C CYS A 46 -1.18 -2.36 -5.25
N ILE A 47 -1.14 -2.67 -3.95
CA ILE A 47 -1.77 -3.87 -3.37
C ILE A 47 -3.28 -3.85 -3.60
N LEU A 48 -3.93 -2.73 -3.28
CA LEU A 48 -5.37 -2.55 -3.45
C LEU A 48 -5.78 -2.56 -4.92
N ASN A 49 -4.96 -1.99 -5.80
CA ASN A 49 -5.18 -2.03 -7.23
C ASN A 49 -5.14 -3.46 -7.76
N LYS A 50 -4.14 -4.26 -7.36
CA LYS A 50 -4.03 -5.66 -7.80
C LYS A 50 -5.05 -6.60 -7.16
N LYS A 51 -5.40 -6.40 -5.89
CA LYS A 51 -6.36 -7.26 -5.17
C LYS A 51 -7.81 -6.96 -5.56
N ASN A 52 -8.17 -5.67 -5.60
CA ASN A 52 -9.56 -5.23 -5.63
C ASN A 52 -9.85 -4.21 -6.74
N SER A 53 -8.89 -3.89 -7.62
CA SER A 53 -9.02 -2.80 -8.61
C SER A 53 -9.33 -1.43 -7.98
N ILE A 54 -8.94 -1.23 -6.73
CA ILE A 54 -9.09 0.04 -6.00
C ILE A 54 -7.86 0.89 -6.26
N THR A 55 -8.05 2.18 -6.56
CA THR A 55 -6.96 3.16 -6.70
C THR A 55 -7.11 4.21 -5.63
N LEU A 56 -6.09 4.33 -4.78
CA LEU A 56 -6.04 5.38 -3.76
C LEU A 56 -5.77 6.73 -4.42
N ARG A 57 -6.44 7.77 -3.91
CA ARG A 57 -6.22 9.14 -4.37
C ARG A 57 -5.79 9.99 -3.18
N PRO A 58 -4.63 10.67 -3.26
CA PRO A 58 -4.19 11.52 -2.18
C PRO A 58 -5.17 12.68 -1.99
N THR A 59 -5.38 13.07 -0.74
CA THR A 59 -6.24 14.18 -0.32
C THR A 59 -5.55 14.98 0.78
N ASP A 60 -6.04 16.19 1.04
CA ASP A 60 -5.54 17.00 2.16
C ASP A 60 -5.96 16.37 3.50
N CYS A 61 -4.98 16.07 4.35
CA CYS A 61 -5.22 15.52 5.68
C CYS A 61 -6.10 16.42 6.57
N ARG A 62 -6.18 17.72 6.28
CA ARG A 62 -7.03 18.67 7.02
C ARG A 62 -8.51 18.54 6.68
N GLU A 63 -8.84 17.97 5.52
CA GLU A 63 -10.23 17.70 5.11
C GLU A 63 -10.78 16.46 5.82
N LEU A 64 -9.89 15.63 6.39
CA LEU A 64 -10.25 14.47 7.17
C LEU A 64 -10.40 14.87 8.64
N GLY A 65 -11.61 14.73 9.20
CA GLY A 65 -11.86 15.07 10.60
C GLY A 65 -10.99 14.26 11.57
N THR A 66 -11.03 12.93 11.46
CA THR A 66 -10.19 12.01 12.26
C THR A 66 -9.61 10.93 11.35
N PRO A 67 -8.47 11.20 10.70
CA PRO A 67 -7.79 10.22 9.86
C PRO A 67 -7.35 9.00 10.68
N LYS A 68 -7.38 7.81 10.09
CA LYS A 68 -6.86 6.58 10.68
C LYS A 68 -5.46 6.31 10.15
N ILE A 69 -4.49 6.05 11.03
CA ILE A 69 -3.18 5.60 10.55
C ILE A 69 -3.35 4.25 9.86
N ALA A 70 -2.90 4.14 8.61
CA ALA A 70 -2.93 2.89 7.87
C ALA A 70 -2.01 1.86 8.55
N ASP A 71 -2.53 0.65 8.74
CA ASP A 71 -1.75 -0.50 9.21
C ASP A 71 -1.20 -1.22 7.99
N TYR A 72 0.12 -1.23 7.83
CA TYR A 72 0.78 -1.75 6.63
C TYR A 72 0.94 -3.27 6.63
N GLY A 73 0.53 -3.96 7.70
CA GLY A 73 0.73 -5.40 7.87
C GLY A 73 2.21 -5.77 7.93
N ASN A 74 2.65 -6.36 9.06
CA ASN A 74 3.96 -7.03 9.07
C ASN A 74 3.92 -8.29 8.21
#